data_AF-A0A8T0S2E2-F1
#
_entry.id   AF-A0A8T0S2E2-F1
#
_cell.length_a   1.000
_cell.length_b   1.000
_cell.length_c   1.000
_cell.angle_alpha   90.00
_cell.angle_beta   90.00
_cell.angle_gamma   90.00
#
_symmetry.space_group_name_H-M   'P 1'
#
loop_
_entity.id
_entity.type
_entity.pdbx_description
1 polymer ?
#
loop_
_entity_poly.entity_id
_entity_poly.type
_entity_poly.pdbx_seq_one_letter_code
_entity_poly.pdbx_strand_id
1 'polypeptide(L)'
;MLFADDVVLVDESRAGVNRKLELWRHALESKGFRLSRTKTEYIMCDFGASRHEGGDVSLDGQVVAHKDTFRYLGSILQKGGDIDEDVRHRISAGWLKWRQASGVLCDRRVPQKLKGKFYRTAIRPAMLYGAECWPTKK
;
A
#
# COMPACT_ATOMS: atom_id res chain seq x y z
N MET A 1 -0.81 -8.59 -9.05
CA MET A 1 0.56 -8.00 -9.04
C MET A 1 1.43 -8.83 -8.10
N LEU A 2 2.74 -8.90 -8.38
CA LEU A 2 3.69 -9.69 -7.60
C LEU A 2 4.94 -8.85 -7.35
N PHE A 3 5.45 -8.82 -6.13
CA PHE A 3 6.73 -8.22 -5.79
C PHE A 3 7.37 -8.99 -4.62
N ALA A 4 8.52 -9.63 -4.86
CA ALA A 4 9.15 -10.53 -3.89
C ALA A 4 8.13 -11.57 -3.34
N ASP A 5 7.84 -11.55 -2.05
CA ASP A 5 6.86 -12.40 -1.37
C ASP A 5 5.43 -11.82 -1.34
N ASP A 6 5.24 -10.56 -1.72
CA ASP A 6 3.93 -9.90 -1.73
C ASP A 6 3.14 -10.21 -3.02
N VAL A 7 1.90 -10.66 -2.85
CA VAL A 7 0.97 -11.00 -3.95
C VAL A 7 -0.34 -10.27 -3.77
N VAL A 8 -0.79 -9.59 -4.84
CA VAL A 8 -2.12 -8.94 -4.89
C VAL A 8 -3.00 -9.67 -5.88
N LEU A 9 -4.11 -10.19 -5.37
CA LEU A 9 -5.18 -10.84 -6.12
C LEU A 9 -6.38 -9.88 -6.22
N VAL A 10 -6.90 -9.70 -7.43
CA VAL A 10 -8.05 -8.80 -7.70
C VAL A 10 -9.09 -9.59 -8.48
N ASP A 11 -10.35 -9.44 -8.10
CA ASP A 11 -11.51 -9.99 -8.77
C ASP A 11 -12.71 -9.05 -8.55
N GLU A 12 -13.69 -9.10 -9.44
CA GLU A 12 -14.93 -8.30 -9.32
C GLU A 12 -15.92 -8.92 -8.33
N SER A 13 -15.70 -10.18 -7.93
CA SER A 13 -16.57 -10.91 -7.01
C SER A 13 -15.79 -11.47 -5.81
N ARG A 14 -16.44 -11.50 -4.64
CA ARG A 14 -15.86 -12.15 -3.45
C ARG A 14 -15.58 -13.62 -3.72
N ALA A 15 -16.49 -14.29 -4.40
CA ALA A 15 -16.32 -15.69 -4.81
C ALA A 15 -15.09 -15.89 -5.70
N GLY A 16 -14.81 -14.96 -6.62
CA GLY A 16 -13.62 -14.99 -7.46
C GLY A 16 -12.33 -14.76 -6.68
N VAL A 17 -12.32 -13.83 -5.71
CA VAL A 17 -11.20 -13.67 -4.78
C VAL A 17 -10.92 -14.96 -4.01
N ASN A 18 -11.95 -15.59 -3.43
CA ASN A 18 -11.80 -16.86 -2.70
C ASN A 18 -11.24 -17.98 -3.60
N ARG A 19 -11.77 -18.14 -4.82
CA ARG A 19 -11.26 -19.15 -5.77
C ARG A 19 -9.79 -18.92 -6.11
N LYS A 20 -9.41 -17.67 -6.39
CA LYS A 20 -8.01 -17.32 -6.69
C LYS A 20 -7.12 -17.56 -5.48
N LEU A 21 -7.54 -17.13 -4.29
CA LEU A 21 -6.76 -17.29 -3.07
C LEU A 21 -6.49 -18.77 -2.76
N GLU A 22 -7.48 -19.63 -2.92
CA GLU A 22 -7.34 -21.08 -2.70
C GLU A 22 -6.48 -21.76 -3.78
N LEU A 23 -6.64 -21.37 -5.04
CA LEU A 23 -5.78 -21.82 -6.12
C LEU A 23 -4.32 -21.49 -5.86
N TRP A 24 -4.04 -20.26 -5.41
CA TRP A 24 -2.69 -19.82 -5.05
C TRP A 24 -2.14 -20.57 -3.85
N ARG A 25 -2.96 -20.82 -2.82
CA ARG A 25 -2.57 -21.66 -1.68
C ARG A 25 -2.09 -23.03 -2.13
N HIS A 26 -2.91 -23.74 -2.90
CA HIS A 26 -2.57 -25.09 -3.39
C HIS A 26 -1.32 -25.08 -4.28
N ALA A 27 -1.21 -24.12 -5.19
CA ALA A 27 -0.06 -24.02 -6.08
C ALA A 27 1.25 -23.79 -5.30
N LEU A 28 1.23 -22.87 -4.34
CA LEU A 28 2.40 -22.53 -3.51
C LEU A 28 2.77 -23.69 -2.57
N GLU A 29 1.78 -24.29 -1.90
CA GLU A 29 1.99 -25.43 -1.00
C GLU A 29 2.54 -26.65 -1.74
N SER A 30 2.12 -26.89 -2.99
CA SER A 30 2.68 -27.97 -3.82
C SER A 30 4.17 -27.80 -4.12
N LYS A 31 4.69 -26.58 -3.97
CA LYS A 31 6.11 -26.21 -4.15
C LYS A 31 6.84 -25.97 -2.83
N GLY A 32 6.21 -26.28 -1.69
CA GLY A 32 6.79 -26.14 -0.36
C GLY A 32 6.71 -24.73 0.24
N PHE A 33 6.00 -23.80 -0.39
CA PHE A 33 5.75 -22.46 0.16
C PHE A 33 4.48 -22.44 1.02
N ARG A 34 4.35 -21.44 1.88
CA ARG A 34 3.16 -21.26 2.74
C ARG A 34 2.70 -19.81 2.70
N LEU A 35 1.39 -19.63 2.67
CA LEU A 35 0.77 -18.31 2.81
C LEU A 35 0.71 -17.91 4.29
N SER A 36 1.08 -16.66 4.57
CA SER A 36 1.04 -16.12 5.92
C SER A 36 -0.36 -15.65 6.29
N ARG A 37 -1.15 -16.52 6.94
CA ARG A 37 -2.54 -16.24 7.33
C ARG A 37 -2.73 -14.93 8.13
N THR A 38 -1.76 -14.58 8.97
CA THR A 38 -1.80 -13.36 9.79
C THR A 38 -1.47 -12.08 9.01
N LYS A 39 -0.85 -12.21 7.83
CA LYS A 39 -0.49 -11.09 6.95
C LYS A 39 -1.40 -10.98 5.74
N THR A 40 -2.11 -12.05 5.38
CA THR A 40 -3.13 -12.02 4.34
C THR A 40 -4.30 -11.18 4.84
N GLU A 41 -4.61 -10.11 4.13
CA GLU A 41 -5.73 -9.22 4.39
C GLU A 41 -6.48 -9.01 3.07
N TYR A 42 -7.73 -8.57 3.16
CA TYR A 42 -8.48 -8.18 1.97
C TYR A 42 -9.17 -6.84 2.16
N ILE A 43 -9.36 -6.15 1.04
CA ILE A 43 -10.08 -4.88 0.95
C ILE A 43 -11.19 -5.04 -0.09
N MET A 44 -12.39 -4.56 0.23
CA MET A 44 -13.47 -4.45 -0.74
C MET A 44 -13.52 -3.02 -1.23
N CYS A 45 -13.29 -2.81 -2.52
CA CYS A 45 -13.35 -1.49 -3.10
C CYS A 45 -14.72 -1.25 -3.75
N ASP A 46 -15.54 -0.39 -3.13
CA ASP A 46 -16.90 -0.11 -3.60
C ASP A 46 -16.91 1.03 -4.64
N PHE A 47 -16.27 0.78 -5.79
CA PHE A 47 -16.12 1.75 -6.87
C PHE A 47 -17.41 2.04 -7.66
N GLY A 48 -18.58 1.58 -7.18
CA GLY A 48 -19.87 1.77 -7.83
C GLY A 48 -21.05 1.37 -6.94
N ALA A 49 -22.28 1.42 -7.47
CA ALA A 49 -23.49 1.02 -6.74
C ALA A 49 -23.71 -0.52 -6.71
N SER A 50 -22.63 -1.29 -6.58
CA SER A 50 -22.68 -2.74 -6.55
C SER A 50 -23.40 -3.24 -5.31
N ARG A 51 -24.32 -4.20 -5.49
CA ARG A 51 -24.94 -4.89 -4.35
C ARG A 51 -23.85 -5.63 -3.60
N HIS A 52 -23.72 -5.34 -2.31
CA HIS A 52 -22.80 -6.01 -1.43
C HIS A 52 -23.13 -7.50 -1.40
N GLU A 53 -22.22 -8.34 -1.91
CA GLU A 53 -22.29 -9.78 -1.67
C GLU A 53 -21.99 -10.02 -0.18
N GLY A 54 -22.98 -10.50 0.58
CA GLY A 54 -22.80 -10.85 1.98
C GLY A 54 -21.74 -11.96 2.15
N GLY A 55 -21.02 -11.90 3.28
CA GLY A 55 -20.06 -12.92 3.72
C GLY A 55 -18.59 -12.51 3.57
N ASP A 56 -17.72 -13.32 4.17
CA ASP A 56 -16.29 -13.01 4.28
C ASP A 56 -15.43 -13.73 3.23
N VAL A 57 -14.21 -13.23 3.05
CA VAL A 57 -13.14 -13.93 2.34
C VAL A 57 -12.51 -14.92 3.33
N SER A 58 -12.26 -16.15 2.88
CA SER A 58 -11.67 -17.20 3.72
C SER A 58 -10.53 -17.91 3.00
N LEU A 59 -9.52 -18.30 3.78
CA LEU A 59 -8.36 -19.08 3.34
C LEU A 59 -8.32 -20.36 4.16
N ASP A 60 -8.52 -21.51 3.50
CA ASP A 60 -8.57 -22.82 4.16
C ASP A 60 -9.52 -22.82 5.39
N GLY A 61 -10.75 -22.36 5.18
CA GLY A 61 -11.81 -22.30 6.19
C GLY A 61 -11.68 -21.18 7.24
N GLN A 62 -10.57 -20.44 7.28
CA GLN A 62 -10.38 -19.33 8.22
C GLN A 62 -10.67 -17.98 7.56
N VAL A 63 -11.44 -17.14 8.25
CA VAL A 63 -11.77 -15.79 7.76
C VAL A 63 -10.51 -14.93 7.71
N VAL A 64 -10.27 -14.33 6.55
CA VAL A 64 -9.19 -13.37 6.31
C VAL A 64 -9.59 -12.02 6.90
N ALA A 65 -8.63 -11.26 7.42
CA ALA A 65 -8.96 -9.95 7.99
C ALA A 65 -9.41 -8.95 6.91
N HIS A 66 -10.61 -8.39 7.07
CA HIS A 66 -11.07 -7.26 6.28
C HIS A 66 -10.43 -5.95 6.75
N LYS A 67 -9.99 -5.11 5.80
CA LYS A 67 -9.43 -3.78 6.07
C LYS A 67 -10.00 -2.73 5.13
N ASP A 68 -10.24 -1.54 5.66
CA ASP A 68 -10.63 -0.36 4.89
C ASP A 68 -9.43 0.35 4.24
N THR A 69 -8.23 0.10 4.77
CA THR A 69 -6.97 0.62 4.25
C THR A 69 -5.91 -0.48 4.26
N PHE A 70 -5.07 -0.51 3.23
CA PHE A 70 -4.04 -1.52 3.07
C PHE A 70 -2.72 -0.88 2.64
N ARG A 71 -1.60 -1.31 3.24
CA ARG A 71 -0.27 -0.83 2.83
C ARG A 71 0.34 -1.81 1.83
N TYR A 72 0.55 -1.38 0.60
CA TYR A 72 1.24 -2.15 -0.43
C TYR A 72 2.46 -1.40 -0.95
N LEU A 73 3.65 -2.01 -0.87
CA LEU A 73 4.93 -1.43 -1.31
C LEU A 73 5.17 -0.01 -0.79
N GLY A 74 4.73 0.24 0.44
CA GLY A 74 4.84 1.52 1.13
C GLY A 74 3.70 2.50 0.86
N SER A 75 2.88 2.32 -0.18
CA SER A 75 1.72 3.17 -0.47
C SER A 75 0.47 2.66 0.24
N ILE A 76 -0.43 3.57 0.59
CA ILE A 76 -1.69 3.26 1.25
C ILE A 76 -2.82 3.24 0.23
N LEU A 77 -3.49 2.10 0.12
CA LEU A 77 -4.70 1.91 -0.67
C LEU A 77 -5.91 2.05 0.24
N GLN A 78 -6.92 2.78 -0.21
CA GLN A 78 -8.18 2.96 0.51
C GLN A 78 -9.34 2.32 -0.26
N LYS A 79 -10.36 1.85 0.47
CA LYS A 79 -11.53 1.19 -0.13
C LYS A 79 -12.27 2.06 -1.16
N GLY A 80 -12.31 3.38 -0.93
CA GLY A 80 -12.96 4.33 -1.83
C GLY A 80 -12.07 4.78 -3.00
N GLY A 81 -10.83 4.28 -3.08
CA GLY A 81 -9.80 4.69 -4.06
C GLY A 81 -9.38 6.15 -3.96
N ASP A 82 -9.74 6.80 -2.86
CA ASP A 82 -9.22 8.10 -2.52
C ASP A 82 -7.74 8.01 -2.10
N ILE A 83 -7.02 9.10 -2.29
CA ILE A 83 -5.58 9.20 -2.01
C ILE A 83 -5.25 9.94 -0.73
N ASP A 84 -6.23 10.49 0.00
CA ASP A 84 -5.95 11.34 1.16
C ASP A 84 -5.08 10.67 2.23
N GLU A 85 -5.28 9.38 2.51
CA GLU A 85 -4.45 8.61 3.45
C GLU A 85 -3.01 8.43 2.94
N ASP A 86 -2.82 8.14 1.66
CA ASP A 86 -1.48 7.99 1.07
C ASP A 86 -0.76 9.34 1.04
N VAL A 87 -1.46 10.42 0.65
CA VAL A 87 -0.93 11.78 0.69
C VAL A 87 -0.48 12.14 2.10
N ARG A 88 -1.32 11.90 3.12
CA ARG A 88 -0.96 12.15 4.53
C ARG A 88 0.23 11.30 4.98
N HIS A 89 0.29 10.04 4.57
CA HIS A 89 1.43 9.17 4.85
C HIS A 89 2.73 9.70 4.22
N ARG A 90 2.69 10.15 2.97
CA ARG A 90 3.86 10.69 2.26
C ARG A 90 4.32 12.03 2.82
N ILE A 91 3.40 12.90 3.20
CA ILE A 91 3.71 14.15 3.92
C ILE A 91 4.44 13.82 5.23
N SER A 92 3.94 12.86 6.00
CA SER A 92 4.57 12.41 7.25
C SER A 92 5.98 11.83 7.01
N ALA A 93 6.15 11.00 5.98
CA ALA A 93 7.45 10.45 5.59
C ALA A 93 8.44 11.56 5.19
N GLY A 94 7.98 12.57 4.44
CA GLY A 94 8.74 13.76 4.12
C GLY A 94 9.19 14.53 5.36
N TRP A 95 8.28 14.78 6.30
CA TRP A 95 8.59 15.45 7.56
C TRP A 95 9.59 14.66 8.41
N LEU A 96 9.50 13.33 8.44
CA LEU A 96 10.46 12.48 9.12
C LEU A 96 11.86 12.63 8.52
N LYS A 97 11.97 12.61 7.18
CA LYS A 97 13.25 12.85 6.48
C LYS A 97 13.78 14.25 6.71
N TRP A 98 12.92 15.26 6.72
CA TRP A 98 13.31 16.62 7.07
C TRP A 98 13.85 16.70 8.50
N ARG A 99 13.17 16.08 9.47
CA ARG A 99 13.58 16.06 10.88
C ARG A 99 14.96 15.42 11.04
N GLN A 100 15.19 14.29 10.35
CA GLN A 100 16.50 13.62 10.32
C GLN A 100 17.61 14.52 9.73
N ALA A 101 17.27 15.35 8.75
CA ALA A 101 18.21 16.27 8.10
C ALA A 101 18.26 17.67 8.75
N SER A 102 17.57 17.89 9.87
CA SER A 102 17.41 19.21 10.49
C SER A 102 18.76 19.85 10.86
N GLY A 103 19.76 19.06 11.28
CA GLY A 103 21.11 19.56 11.56
C GLY A 103 21.81 20.18 10.35
N VAL A 104 21.47 19.79 9.12
CA VAL A 104 22.00 20.41 7.89
C VAL A 104 21.08 21.55 7.41
N LEU A 105 19.77 21.36 7.51
CA LEU A 105 18.79 22.28 6.95
C LEU A 105 18.61 23.54 7.81
N CYS A 106 18.69 23.41 9.12
CA CYS A 106 18.53 24.51 10.07
C CYS A 106 19.85 25.21 10.43
N ASP A 107 21.01 24.60 10.12
CA ASP A 107 22.30 25.23 10.41
C ASP A 107 22.57 26.43 9.47
N ARG A 108 22.80 27.61 10.05
CA ARG A 108 23.06 28.86 9.32
C ARG A 108 24.40 28.84 8.56
N ARG A 109 25.33 27.99 8.97
CA ARG A 109 26.67 27.83 8.35
C ARG A 109 26.61 27.03 7.05
N VAL A 110 25.55 26.24 6.85
CA VAL A 110 25.41 25.41 5.66
C VAL A 110 24.94 26.26 4.47
N PRO A 111 25.63 26.22 3.31
CA PRO A 111 25.22 26.95 2.13
C PRO A 111 23.84 26.53 1.61
N GLN A 112 23.05 27.51 1.15
CA GLN A 112 21.69 27.26 0.62
C GLN A 112 21.68 26.25 -0.54
N LYS A 113 22.70 26.28 -1.40
CA LYS A 113 22.85 25.32 -2.51
C LYS A 113 22.93 23.87 -2.01
N LEU A 114 23.58 23.63 -0.88
CA LEU A 114 23.69 22.29 -0.29
C LEU A 114 22.37 21.87 0.37
N LYS A 115 21.69 22.78 1.08
CA LYS A 115 20.34 22.53 1.62
C LYS A 115 19.34 22.15 0.52
N GLY A 116 19.38 22.86 -0.61
CA GLY A 116 18.56 22.54 -1.79
C GLY A 116 18.89 21.18 -2.40
N LYS A 117 20.15 20.74 -2.38
CA LYS A 117 20.52 19.37 -2.78
C LYS A 117 19.91 18.34 -1.81
N PHE A 118 20.08 18.51 -0.51
CA PHE A 118 19.49 17.62 0.51
C PHE A 118 17.97 17.49 0.37
N TYR A 119 17.27 18.60 0.16
CA TYR A 119 15.84 18.56 -0.10
C TYR A 119 15.52 17.68 -1.31
N ARG A 120 16.19 17.90 -2.45
CA ARG A 120 15.94 17.15 -3.69
C ARG A 120 16.31 15.67 -3.60
N THR A 121 17.31 15.30 -2.79
CA THR A 121 17.85 13.93 -2.75
C THR A 121 17.26 13.08 -1.62
N ALA A 122 16.81 13.67 -0.51
CA ALA A 122 16.38 12.92 0.68
C ALA A 122 14.90 13.15 1.03
N ILE A 123 14.43 14.40 0.96
CA ILE A 123 13.07 14.76 1.40
C ILE A 123 12.06 14.58 0.28
N ARG A 124 12.33 15.21 -0.87
CA ARG A 124 11.45 15.19 -2.03
C ARG A 124 11.13 13.76 -2.51
N PRO A 125 12.09 12.82 -2.61
CA PRO A 125 11.75 11.45 -3.01
C PRO A 125 10.85 10.73 -2.00
N ALA A 126 11.02 10.96 -0.70
CA ALA A 126 10.15 10.37 0.31
C ALA A 126 8.72 10.92 0.26
N MET A 127 8.58 12.21 -0.06
CA MET A 127 7.27 12.86 -0.25
C MET A 127 6.56 12.48 -1.54
N LEU A 128 7.31 12.18 -2.60
CA LEU A 128 6.74 11.96 -3.94
C LEU A 128 6.67 10.49 -4.35
N TYR A 129 7.19 9.57 -3.54
CA TYR A 129 7.13 8.15 -3.86
C TYR A 129 5.67 7.71 -4.05
N GLY A 130 5.38 7.08 -5.19
CA GLY A 130 4.05 6.55 -5.51
C GLY A 130 3.05 7.59 -5.99
N ALA A 131 3.43 8.87 -6.06
CA ALA A 131 2.55 9.94 -6.53
C ALA A 131 2.21 9.82 -8.03
N GLU A 132 3.07 9.16 -8.82
CA GLU A 132 2.83 8.82 -10.22
C GLU A 132 1.64 7.87 -10.42
N CYS A 133 1.22 7.16 -9.38
CA CYS A 133 0.09 6.24 -9.40
C CYS A 133 -1.21 6.87 -8.89
N TRP A 134 -1.19 8.15 -8.49
CA TRP A 134 -2.40 8.82 -8.00
C TRP A 134 -3.38 9.10 -9.14
N PRO A 135 -4.68 8.80 -8.97
CA PRO A 135 -5.70 9.12 -9.96
C PRO A 135 -5.83 10.63 -10.10
N THR A 136 -5.78 11.12 -11.33
CA THR A 136 -6.10 12.52 -11.64
C THR A 136 -7.62 12.69 -11.65
N LYS A 137 -8.15 13.65 -10.88
CA LYS A 137 -9.52 14.11 -11.08
C LYS A 137 -9.58 14.79 -12.46
N LYS A 138 -10.41 14.26 -13.36
CA LYS A 138 -10.75 14.94 -14.63
C LYS A 138 -11.79 16.01 -14.37
#